data_AF-A0A2D6SS07-F1
#
_entry.id   AF-A0A2D6SS07-F1
#
_cell.length_a   1.000
_cell.length_b   1.000
_cell.length_c   1.000
_cell.angle_alpha   90.00
_cell.angle_beta   90.00
_cell.angle_gamma   90.00
#
_symmetry.space_group_name_H-M   'P 1'
#
loop_
_entity.id
_entity.type
_entity.pdbx_description
1 polymer ?
#
loop_
_entity_poly.entity_id
_entity_poly.type
_entity_poly.pdbx_seq_one_letter_code
_entity_poly.pdbx_strand_id
1 'polypeptide(L)'
;MSVQAEDPRIVEYDVRTDEMLVNMGPQHPSTHGVLRLVLRTDGEIVHEVTPHLGYLHRSAEKIGENLSPNQWIPYTDRMDYLAA
;
A
#
# COMPACT_ATOMS: atom_id res chain seq x y z
N MET A 1 -17.76 1.93 -41.86
CA MET A 1 -18.42 2.86 -40.92
C MET A 1 -19.22 2.01 -39.93
N SER A 2 -18.60 1.64 -38.81
CA SER A 2 -19.27 0.91 -37.73
C SER A 2 -19.92 1.91 -36.79
N VAL A 3 -21.25 1.93 -36.81
CA VAL A 3 -22.09 2.73 -35.90
C VAL A 3 -21.85 2.23 -34.48
N GLN A 4 -21.21 3.04 -33.64
CA GLN A 4 -21.16 2.81 -32.19
C GLN A 4 -22.55 3.12 -31.65
N ALA A 5 -23.25 2.10 -31.19
CA ALA A 5 -24.51 2.26 -30.47
C ALA A 5 -24.18 2.80 -29.08
N GLU A 6 -24.50 4.07 -28.83
CA GLU A 6 -24.49 4.61 -27.47
C GLU A 6 -25.65 3.98 -26.69
N ASP A 7 -25.30 3.18 -25.67
CA ASP A 7 -26.27 2.49 -24.82
C ASP A 7 -26.99 3.52 -23.93
N PRO A 8 -28.30 3.74 -24.09
CA PRO A 8 -29.05 4.77 -23.37
C PRO A 8 -29.21 4.49 -21.87
N ARG A 9 -28.67 3.37 -21.37
CA ARG A 9 -28.68 2.99 -19.94
C ARG A 9 -27.45 3.48 -19.18
N ILE A 10 -26.41 3.92 -19.89
CA ILE A 10 -25.22 4.50 -19.26
C ILE A 10 -25.49 5.99 -19.08
N VAL A 11 -25.98 6.35 -17.90
CA VAL A 11 -26.02 7.76 -17.49
C VAL A 11 -24.63 8.09 -16.95
N GLU A 12 -23.78 8.65 -17.80
CA GLU A 12 -22.50 9.22 -17.38
C GLU A 12 -22.81 10.48 -16.56
N TYR A 13 -22.93 10.31 -15.24
CA TYR A 13 -22.97 11.45 -14.34
C TYR A 13 -21.55 12.03 -14.28
N ASP A 14 -21.35 13.13 -15.00
CA ASP A 14 -20.19 14.02 -14.82
C ASP A 14 -20.32 14.73 -13.46
N VAL A 15 -20.12 13.96 -12.38
CA VAL A 15 -19.95 14.52 -11.05
C VAL A 15 -18.57 15.15 -11.04
N ARG A 16 -18.52 16.48 -11.01
CA ARG A 16 -17.26 17.20 -10.84
C ARG A 16 -16.61 16.75 -9.54
N THR A 17 -15.57 15.94 -9.66
CA THR A 17 -14.70 15.51 -8.57
C THR A 17 -13.47 16.42 -8.56
N ASP A 18 -13.08 16.85 -7.37
CA ASP A 18 -11.84 17.60 -7.16
C ASP A 18 -10.72 16.59 -6.84
N GLU A 19 -9.50 16.89 -7.27
CA GLU A 19 -8.33 16.10 -6.88
C GLU A 19 -8.08 16.26 -5.37
N MET A 20 -8.09 15.14 -4.66
CA MET A 20 -7.92 15.08 -3.20
C MET A 20 -6.61 14.38 -2.85
N LEU A 21 -5.94 14.92 -1.82
CA LEU A 21 -4.84 14.23 -1.15
C LEU A 21 -5.36 13.59 0.14
N VAL A 22 -5.41 12.26 0.14
CA VAL A 22 -5.87 11.46 1.27
C VAL A 22 -4.67 10.80 1.95
N ASN A 23 -4.46 11.11 3.22
CA ASN A 23 -3.44 10.45 4.04
C ASN A 23 -4.06 9.26 4.76
N MET A 24 -3.84 8.06 4.22
CA MET A 24 -4.19 6.81 4.86
C MET A 24 -3.12 6.47 5.90
N GLY A 25 -3.48 6.66 7.16
CA GLY A 25 -2.56 6.50 8.29
C GLY A 25 -2.12 5.05 8.52
N PRO A 26 -1.00 4.85 9.25
CA PRO A 26 -0.37 3.54 9.43
C PRO A 26 -1.21 2.48 10.17
N GLN A 27 -2.33 2.88 10.78
CA GLN A 27 -3.20 2.04 11.61
C GLN A 27 -4.66 2.02 11.13
N HIS A 28 -5.00 2.74 10.06
CA HIS A 28 -6.40 2.92 9.64
C HIS A 28 -6.53 2.89 8.10
N PRO A 29 -7.43 2.08 7.51
CA PRO A 29 -8.08 0.86 8.02
C PRO A 29 -7.35 -0.40 7.53
N SER A 30 -7.00 -1.30 8.46
CA SER A 30 -6.67 -2.71 8.22
C SER A 30 -5.67 -3.02 7.10
N THR A 31 -4.55 -2.30 7.02
CA THR A 31 -3.36 -2.86 6.37
C THR A 31 -2.89 -4.02 7.25
N HIS A 32 -2.71 -5.23 6.70
CA HIS A 32 -2.26 -6.45 7.41
C HIS A 32 -0.80 -6.35 7.92
N GLY A 33 -0.42 -5.17 8.42
CA GLY A 33 0.90 -4.66 8.74
C GLY A 33 0.81 -3.14 9.00
N VAL A 34 1.95 -2.49 9.18
CA VAL A 34 2.00 -1.03 9.42
C VAL A 34 2.44 -0.31 8.14
N LEU A 35 1.50 0.37 7.47
CA LEU A 35 1.74 1.02 6.19
C LEU A 35 0.99 2.35 6.10
N ARG A 36 1.69 3.43 5.79
CA ARG A 36 1.09 4.73 5.51
C ARG A 36 1.12 4.99 4.01
N LEU A 37 -0.01 5.43 3.46
CA LEU A 37 -0.15 5.77 2.04
C LEU A 37 -0.65 7.20 1.90
N VAL A 38 0.05 8.00 1.10
CA VAL A 38 -0.48 9.30 0.64
C VAL A 38 -1.04 9.08 -0.76
N LEU A 39 -2.37 9.16 -0.85
CA LEU A 39 -3.14 8.87 -2.05
C LEU A 39 -3.54 10.18 -2.72
N ARG A 40 -3.36 10.28 -4.04
CA ARG A 40 -3.94 11.33 -4.88
C ARG A 40 -5.11 10.72 -5.62
N THR A 41 -6.32 11.13 -5.24
CA THR A 41 -7.58 10.51 -5.68
C THR A 41 -8.47 11.54 -6.34
N ASP A 42 -9.10 11.17 -7.44
CA ASP A 42 -10.18 11.90 -8.08
C ASP A 42 -11.49 11.13 -7.83
N GLY A 43 -12.18 11.50 -6.76
CA GLY A 43 -13.31 10.72 -6.24
C GLY A 43 -12.91 9.28 -5.86
N GLU A 44 -13.45 8.30 -6.59
CA GLU A 44 -13.19 6.87 -6.39
C GLU A 44 -11.96 6.36 -7.17
N ILE A 45 -11.41 7.17 -8.09
CA ILE A 45 -10.27 6.80 -8.93
C ILE A 45 -8.98 7.22 -8.24
N VAL A 46 -8.03 6.29 -8.12
CA VAL A 46 -6.70 6.57 -7.58
C VAL A 46 -5.75 6.87 -8.73
N HIS A 47 -5.20 8.09 -8.77
CA HIS A 47 -4.20 8.48 -9.78
C HIS A 47 -2.78 8.11 -9.37
N GLU A 48 -2.44 8.33 -8.09
CA GLU A 48 -1.09 8.12 -7.58
C GLU A 48 -1.10 7.73 -6.11
N VAL A 49 -0.09 6.93 -5.72
CA VAL A 49 0.11 6.50 -4.34
C VAL A 49 1.59 6.66 -3.98
N THR A 50 1.86 7.42 -2.93
CA THR A 50 3.19 7.48 -2.29
C THR A 50 3.20 6.61 -1.04
N PRO A 51 3.88 5.44 -1.05
CA PRO A 51 4.00 4.58 0.12
C PRO A 51 5.11 5.08 1.06
N HIS A 52 4.79 5.17 2.35
CA HIS A 52 5.76 5.40 3.40
C HIS A 52 6.00 4.10 4.18
N LEU A 53 7.20 3.53 3.99
CA LEU A 53 7.66 2.29 4.61
C LEU A 53 8.55 2.58 5.83
N GLY A 54 8.91 1.53 6.58
CA GLY A 54 9.93 1.60 7.63
C GLY A 54 9.40 1.68 9.06
N TYR A 55 8.08 1.72 9.27
CA TYR A 55 7.48 1.69 10.62
C TYR A 55 7.79 0.41 11.42
N LEU A 56 8.15 -0.68 10.73
CA LEU A 56 8.60 -1.95 11.32
C LEU A 56 10.08 -2.26 11.01
N HIS A 57 10.88 -1.24 10.69
CA HIS A 57 12.32 -1.43 10.55
C HIS A 57 12.93 -1.77 11.92
N ARG A 58 13.51 -2.97 12.04
CA ARG A 58 14.11 -3.50 13.28
C ARG A 58 15.63 -3.62 13.22
N SER A 59 16.27 -3.03 12.21
CA SER A 59 17.73 -3.10 12.00
C SER A 59 18.28 -4.53 12.00
N ALA A 60 17.54 -5.46 11.40
CA ALA A 60 17.85 -6.88 11.41
C ALA A 60 19.28 -7.14 10.87
N GLU A 61 19.64 -6.53 9.75
CA GLU A 61 20.99 -6.62 9.17
C GLU A 61 22.08 -6.20 10.15
N LYS A 62 21.87 -5.11 10.90
CA LYS A 62 22.84 -4.63 11.89
C LYS A 62 22.98 -5.58 13.08
N ILE A 63 21.89 -6.22 13.49
CA ILE A 63 21.91 -7.25 14.53
C ILE A 63 22.68 -8.48 14.01
N GLY A 64 22.48 -8.86 12.75
CA GLY A 64 23.17 -9.98 12.11
C GLY A 64 24.69 -9.81 12.06
N GLU A 65 25.20 -8.60 11.87
CA GLU A 65 26.65 -8.31 11.93
C GLU A 65 27.28 -8.67 13.30
N ASN A 66 26.50 -8.67 14.38
CA ASN A 66 26.97 -8.91 15.74
C ASN A 66 26.71 -10.33 16.25
N LEU A 67 26.11 -11.21 15.43
CA LEU A 67 25.72 -12.56 15.83
C LEU A 67 26.47 -13.63 15.02
N SER A 68 26.71 -14.78 15.65
CA SER A 68 27.20 -15.95 14.92
C SER A 68 26.10 -16.52 14.00
N PRO A 69 26.44 -17.24 12.91
CA PRO A 69 25.45 -17.76 11.97
C PRO A 69 24.34 -18.58 12.63
N ASN A 70 24.67 -19.42 13.63
CA ASN A 70 23.69 -20.24 14.34
C ASN A 70 22.71 -19.42 15.18
N GLN A 71 23.15 -18.27 15.71
CA GLN A 71 22.30 -17.34 16.46
C GLN A 71 21.43 -16.48 15.55
N TRP A 72 21.82 -16.34 14.28
CA TRP A 72 21.07 -15.57 13.28
C TRP A 72 19.88 -16.33 12.69
N ILE A 73 19.90 -17.66 12.68
CA ILE A 73 18.83 -18.51 12.11
C ILE A 73 17.42 -18.09 12.61
N PRO A 74 17.15 -17.90 13.91
CA PRO A 74 15.82 -17.51 14.36
C PRO A 74 15.38 -16.11 13.92
N TYR A 75 16.31 -15.25 13.46
CA TYR A 75 15.97 -13.93 12.94
C TYR A 75 15.43 -13.99 11.52
N THR A 76 15.79 -15.01 10.72
CA THR A 76 15.26 -15.15 9.35
C THR A 76 13.77 -15.42 9.36
N ASP A 77 13.31 -16.27 10.27
CA ASP A 77 11.88 -16.63 10.44
C ASP A 77 11.05 -15.43 10.92
N ARG A 78 11.69 -14.42 11.53
CA ARG A 78 11.02 -13.20 11.98
C ARG A 78 10.89 -12.16 10.86
N MET A 79 11.59 -12.33 9.74
CA MET A 79 11.49 -11.44 8.58
C MET A 79 10.22 -11.74 7.79
N ASP A 80 9.96 -13.01 7.50
CA ASP A 80 8.67 -13.52 7.03
C ASP A 80 8.04 -14.39 8.11
N TYR A 81 7.19 -13.76 8.91
CA TYR A 81 6.54 -14.43 10.04
C TYR A 81 5.35 -15.30 9.64
N LEU A 82 4.96 -15.36 8.36
CA LEU A 82 3.84 -16.18 7.88
C LEU A 82 4.31 -17.55 7.38
N ALA A 83 5.51 -17.63 6.80
CA ALA A 83 6.07 -18.84 6.19
C ALA A 83 7.33 -19.36 6.90
N ALA A 84 7.40 -19.20 8.21
CA ALA A 84 8.48 -19.69 9.09
C ALA A 84 8.58 -21.23 9.10
#